data_AF-A0A848WYE5-F1
#
_entry.id   AF-A0A848WYE5-F1
#
_cell.length_a   1.000
_cell.length_b   1.000
_cell.length_c   1.000
_cell.angle_alpha   90.00
_cell.angle_beta   90.00
_cell.angle_gamma   90.00
#
_symmetry.space_group_name_H-M   'P 1'
#
loop_
_entity.id
_entity.type
_entity.pdbx_description
1 polymer ?
#
loop_
_entity_poly.entity_id
_entity_poly.type
_entity_poly.pdbx_seq_one_letter_code
_entity_poly.pdbx_strand_id
1 'polypeptide(L)'
;MSHYPKSVFGENLTRPSGTTELMDDLGEALALGQGRIHMLGGGTPAHIPEVQKIWRDQMQSMIADSPEVYDAMLANYDQPAGSPPFREVMAGFLNREFGWPVTAKNIGITNGGQTAFFMLLN
;
A
#
# COMPACT_ATOMS: atom_id res chain seq x y z
N MET A 1 6.08 -19.71 25.79
CA MET A 1 5.30 -20.58 24.88
C MET A 1 3.83 -20.25 25.07
N SER A 2 3.12 -19.87 24.00
CA SER A 2 1.68 -19.58 24.05
C SER A 2 0.92 -20.81 24.57
N HIS A 3 0.04 -20.61 25.56
CA HIS A 3 -0.75 -21.68 26.22
C HIS A 3 -1.95 -22.16 25.39
N TYR A 4 -2.15 -21.64 24.19
CA TYR A 4 -3.30 -21.99 23.33
C TYR A 4 -2.82 -22.49 21.97
N PRO A 5 -3.35 -23.63 21.47
CA PRO A 5 -3.06 -24.10 20.13
C PRO A 5 -3.59 -23.09 19.10
N LYS A 6 -2.85 -22.93 17.99
CA LYS A 6 -3.28 -22.09 16.87
C LYS A 6 -4.49 -22.76 16.19
N SER A 7 -5.36 -21.95 15.59
CA SER A 7 -6.36 -22.48 14.66
C SER A 7 -5.67 -22.98 13.39
N VAL A 8 -6.35 -23.84 12.61
CA VAL A 8 -5.84 -24.30 11.30
C VAL A 8 -5.49 -23.12 10.38
N PHE A 9 -6.30 -22.07 10.41
CA PHE A 9 -6.02 -20.83 9.68
C PHE A 9 -4.73 -20.16 10.15
N GLY A 10 -4.53 -20.04 11.46
CA GLY A 10 -3.31 -19.48 12.04
C GLY A 10 -2.07 -20.34 11.78
N GLU A 11 -2.21 -21.66 11.78
CA GLU A 11 -1.13 -22.59 11.40
C GLU A 11 -0.72 -22.39 9.94
N ASN A 12 -1.69 -22.33 9.03
CA ASN A 12 -1.42 -22.14 7.60
C ASN A 12 -0.72 -20.81 7.30
N LEU A 13 -1.14 -19.71 7.93
CA LEU A 13 -0.53 -18.39 7.73
C LEU A 13 0.86 -18.24 8.35
N THR A 14 1.16 -18.98 9.41
CA THR A 14 2.43 -18.85 10.14
C THR A 14 3.38 -20.01 9.90
N ARG A 15 3.04 -20.91 8.97
CA ARG A 15 3.89 -22.04 8.60
C ARG A 15 5.17 -21.50 7.93
N PRO A 16 6.36 -21.97 8.34
CA PRO A 16 7.60 -21.64 7.64
C PRO A 16 7.49 -21.98 6.16
N SER A 17 8.06 -21.12 5.32
CA SER A 17 8.16 -21.31 3.89
C SER A 17 9.48 -20.72 3.41
N GLY A 18 9.99 -21.21 2.27
CA GLY A 18 11.20 -20.65 1.67
C GLY A 18 11.07 -19.15 1.35
N THR A 19 9.86 -18.67 1.08
CA THR A 19 9.61 -17.23 0.89
C THR A 19 9.75 -16.46 2.19
N THR A 20 9.29 -17.01 3.31
CA THR A 20 9.43 -16.36 4.63
C THR A 20 10.89 -16.24 5.01
N GLU A 21 11.66 -17.32 4.88
CA GLU A 21 13.10 -17.33 5.15
C GLU A 21 13.86 -16.33 4.24
N LEU A 22 13.53 -16.29 2.94
CA LEU A 22 14.11 -15.31 2.04
C LEU A 22 13.81 -13.86 2.43
N MET A 23 12.60 -13.58 2.91
CA MET A 23 12.23 -12.23 3.35
C MET A 23 12.97 -11.82 4.63
N ASP A 24 13.22 -12.77 5.54
CA ASP A 24 14.06 -12.54 6.72
C ASP A 24 15.49 -12.19 6.31
N ASP A 25 16.09 -12.95 5.39
CA ASP A 25 17.43 -12.69 4.85
C ASP A 25 17.53 -11.31 4.16
N LEU A 26 16.53 -10.96 3.34
CA LEU A 26 16.48 -9.64 2.68
C LEU A 26 16.34 -8.50 3.70
N GLY A 27 15.55 -8.71 4.76
CA GLY A 27 15.39 -7.76 5.86
C GLY A 27 16.70 -7.53 6.61
N GLU A 28 17.42 -8.60 6.94
CA GLU A 28 18.73 -8.52 7.59
C GLU A 28 19.77 -7.82 6.70
N ALA A 29 19.82 -8.16 5.41
CA ALA A 29 20.72 -7.54 4.45
C ALA A 29 20.45 -6.02 4.30
N LEU A 30 19.19 -5.59 4.32
CA LEU A 30 18.82 -4.17 4.30
C LEU A 30 19.26 -3.42 5.55
N ALA A 31 19.08 -4.04 6.72
CA ALA A 31 19.37 -3.41 8.01
C ALA A 31 20.88 -3.34 8.29
N LEU A 32 21.61 -4.42 8.02
CA LEU A 32 23.01 -4.62 8.45
C LEU A 32 24.03 -4.53 7.30
N GLY A 33 23.58 -4.66 6.05
CA GLY A 33 24.45 -4.75 4.88
C GLY A 33 24.85 -3.42 4.24
N GLN A 34 24.49 -2.28 4.85
CA GLN A 34 24.73 -0.95 4.26
C GLN A 34 26.22 -0.74 3.92
N GLY A 35 26.50 -0.47 2.65
CA GLY A 35 27.86 -0.26 2.13
C GLY A 35 28.69 -1.53 1.89
N ARG A 36 28.16 -2.72 2.20
CA ARG A 36 28.85 -4.01 2.02
C ARG A 36 28.13 -4.97 1.06
N ILE A 37 26.84 -4.75 0.82
CA ILE A 37 25.99 -5.59 -0.02
C ILE A 37 25.34 -4.74 -1.11
N HIS A 38 25.34 -5.23 -2.34
CA HIS A 38 24.54 -4.66 -3.42
C HIS A 38 23.12 -5.21 -3.33
N MET A 39 22.20 -4.41 -2.81
CA MET A 39 20.82 -4.83 -2.58
C MET A 39 20.00 -4.76 -3.88
N LEU A 40 19.93 -5.88 -4.59
CA LEU A 40 19.20 -6.04 -5.85
C LEU A 40 17.98 -6.97 -5.75
N GLY A 41 17.66 -7.48 -4.55
CA GLY A 41 16.54 -8.40 -4.31
C GLY A 41 15.27 -7.75 -3.76
N GLY A 42 15.30 -6.45 -3.44
CA GLY A 42 14.16 -5.72 -2.89
C GLY A 42 13.21 -5.18 -3.96
N GLY A 43 11.96 -4.91 -3.57
CA GLY A 43 10.93 -4.31 -4.42
C GLY A 43 10.69 -2.80 -4.18
N THR A 44 11.49 -2.15 -3.34
CA THR A 44 11.33 -0.73 -3.01
C THR A 44 11.63 0.14 -4.23
N PRO A 45 10.74 1.05 -4.65
CA PRO A 45 11.00 1.96 -5.76
C PRO A 45 12.20 2.89 -5.52
N ALA A 46 12.80 3.39 -6.60
CA ALA A 46 13.88 4.36 -6.53
C ALA A 46 13.40 5.73 -6.00
N HIS A 47 14.31 6.46 -5.35
CA HIS A 47 14.11 7.86 -4.97
C HIS A 47 14.38 8.79 -6.16
N ILE A 48 13.36 9.05 -6.97
CA ILE A 48 13.44 9.96 -8.12
C ILE A 48 13.20 11.40 -7.65
N PRO A 49 14.20 12.32 -7.75
CA PRO A 49 14.09 13.67 -7.17
C PRO A 49 12.88 14.47 -7.64
N GLU A 50 12.52 14.37 -8.92
CA GLU A 50 11.41 15.08 -9.55
C GLU A 50 10.06 14.61 -9.00
N VAL A 51 9.89 13.29 -8.83
CA VAL A 51 8.69 12.69 -8.23
C VAL A 51 8.56 13.11 -6.77
N GLN A 52 9.67 13.09 -6.02
CA GLN A 52 9.66 13.53 -4.63
C GLN A 52 9.34 15.03 -4.49
N LYS A 53 9.76 15.85 -5.46
CA LYS A 53 9.40 17.27 -5.49
C LYS A 53 7.89 17.43 -5.65
N ILE A 54 7.29 16.71 -6.60
CA ILE A 54 5.84 16.74 -6.81
C ILE A 54 5.09 16.38 -5.53
N TRP A 55 5.49 15.32 -4.82
CA TRP A 55 4.83 14.95 -3.56
C TRP A 55 4.95 16.04 -2.49
N ARG A 56 6.13 16.62 -2.31
CA ARG A 56 6.33 17.72 -1.34
C ARG A 56 5.49 18.94 -1.68
N ASP A 57 5.48 19.35 -2.95
CA ASP A 57 4.71 20.50 -3.40
C ASP A 57 3.20 20.27 -3.19
N GLN A 58 2.69 19.07 -3.50
CA GLN A 58 1.27 18.74 -3.29
C GLN A 58 0.89 18.77 -1.82
N MET A 59 1.72 18.21 -0.93
CA MET A 59 1.48 18.27 0.52
C MET A 59 1.47 19.71 1.03
N GLN A 60 2.39 20.56 0.54
CA GLN A 60 2.43 21.98 0.90
C GLN A 60 1.19 22.74 0.41
N SER A 61 0.74 22.49 -0.83
CA SER A 61 -0.48 23.08 -1.37
C SER A 61 -1.72 22.64 -0.59
N MET A 62 -1.84 21.35 -0.23
CA MET A 62 -2.96 20.90 0.61
C MET A 62 -2.99 21.61 1.97
N ILE A 63 -1.84 21.81 2.61
CA ILE A 63 -1.74 22.53 3.89
C ILE A 63 -2.11 24.01 3.74
N ALA A 64 -1.68 24.66 2.66
CA ALA A 64 -1.88 26.09 2.45
C ALA A 64 -3.28 26.44 1.92
N ASP A 65 -3.78 25.65 0.98
CA ASP A 65 -4.96 25.97 0.16
C ASP A 65 -6.21 25.19 0.58
N SER A 66 -6.07 24.07 1.30
CA SER A 66 -7.18 23.21 1.73
C SER A 66 -6.91 22.51 3.07
N PRO A 67 -6.59 23.28 4.13
CA PRO A 67 -6.17 22.73 5.42
C PRO A 67 -7.20 21.78 6.03
N GLU A 68 -8.49 22.04 5.85
CA GLU A 68 -9.56 21.15 6.31
C GLU A 68 -9.57 19.78 5.61
N VAL A 69 -9.20 19.73 4.33
CA VAL A 69 -9.05 18.47 3.57
C VAL A 69 -7.83 17.72 4.06
N TYR A 70 -6.72 18.44 4.29
CA TYR A 70 -5.50 17.87 4.84
C TYR A 70 -5.73 17.26 6.23
N ASP A 71 -6.37 17.99 7.13
CA ASP A 71 -6.69 17.53 8.48
C ASP A 71 -7.64 16.33 8.45
N ALA A 72 -8.66 16.37 7.59
CA ALA A 72 -9.57 15.25 7.39
C ALA A 72 -8.85 14.00 6.88
N MET A 73 -7.91 14.14 5.92
CA MET A 73 -7.12 13.03 5.41
C MET A 73 -6.30 12.33 6.51
N LEU A 74 -5.81 13.08 7.50
CA LEU A 74 -4.99 12.54 8.58
C LEU A 74 -5.82 11.95 9.74
N ALA A 75 -6.96 12.56 10.06
CA ALA A 75 -7.68 12.28 11.31
C ALA A 75 -9.02 11.56 11.13
N ASN A 76 -9.61 11.58 9.92
CA ASN A 76 -10.91 10.97 9.69
C ASN A 76 -10.79 9.61 9.02
N TYR A 77 -11.65 8.68 9.44
CA TYR A 77 -11.77 7.40 8.77
C TYR A 77 -12.52 7.53 7.45
N ASP A 78 -11.97 6.90 6.42
CA ASP A 78 -12.68 6.64 5.17
C ASP A 78 -13.79 5.61 5.36
N GLN A 79 -14.73 5.58 4.41
CA GLN A 79 -15.70 4.49 4.33
C GLN A 79 -15.01 3.14 4.10
N PRO A 80 -15.66 2.00 4.45
CA PRO A 80 -15.04 0.68 4.30
C PRO A 80 -14.53 0.33 2.88
N ALA A 81 -15.14 0.92 1.85
CA ALA A 81 -14.73 0.72 0.45
C ALA A 81 -13.69 1.75 -0.04
N GLY A 82 -13.26 2.68 0.81
CA GLY A 82 -12.38 3.82 0.52
C GLY A 82 -13.10 5.13 0.26
N SER A 83 -12.33 6.23 0.27
CA SER A 83 -12.77 7.60 -0.01
C SER A 83 -13.69 7.68 -1.25
N PRO A 84 -14.98 8.09 -1.10
CA PRO A 84 -15.89 8.23 -2.22
C PRO A 84 -15.39 9.20 -3.30
N PRO A 85 -14.87 10.40 -2.99
CA PRO A 85 -14.30 11.30 -3.99
C PRO A 85 -13.16 10.65 -4.80
N PHE A 86 -12.27 9.92 -4.14
CA PHE A 86 -11.15 9.26 -4.82
C PHE A 86 -11.63 8.18 -5.79
N ARG A 87 -12.62 7.37 -5.38
CA ARG A 87 -13.19 6.30 -6.21
C ARG A 87 -13.87 6.85 -7.47
N GLU A 88 -14.55 8.00 -7.38
CA GLU A 88 -15.13 8.68 -8.54
C GLU A 88 -14.06 9.21 -9.50
N VAL A 89 -13.01 9.85 -8.96
CA VAL A 89 -11.87 10.32 -9.78
C VAL A 89 -11.19 9.15 -10.50
N MET A 90 -10.99 8.02 -9.81
CA MET A 90 -10.39 6.83 -10.40
C MET A 90 -11.26 6.22 -11.51
N ALA A 91 -12.57 6.10 -11.30
CA ALA A 91 -13.48 5.64 -12.35
C ALA A 91 -13.43 6.57 -13.57
N GLY A 92 -13.47 7.89 -13.35
CA GLY A 92 -13.34 8.89 -14.42
C GLY A 92 -12.01 8.81 -15.16
N PHE A 93 -10.91 8.57 -14.47
CA PHE A 93 -9.59 8.35 -15.07
C PHE A 93 -9.58 7.11 -15.97
N LEU A 94 -10.06 5.97 -15.47
CA LEU A 94 -10.09 4.71 -16.23
C LEU A 94 -11.01 4.80 -17.46
N ASN A 95 -12.15 5.48 -17.34
CA ASN A 95 -13.06 5.72 -18.46
C ASN A 95 -12.41 6.61 -19.52
N ARG A 96 -11.68 7.65 -19.13
CA ARG A 96 -11.01 8.57 -20.05
C ARG A 96 -9.80 7.94 -20.75
N GLU A 97 -8.95 7.24 -20.01
CA GLU A 97 -7.68 6.72 -20.52
C GLU A 97 -7.89 5.43 -21.33
N PHE A 98 -8.81 4.57 -20.87
CA PHE A 98 -8.97 3.22 -21.44
C PHE A 98 -10.36 2.96 -22.04
N GLY A 99 -11.29 3.91 -21.95
CA GLY A 99 -12.65 3.75 -22.48
C GLY A 99 -13.49 2.71 -21.74
N TRP A 100 -13.10 2.35 -20.52
CA TRP A 100 -13.81 1.32 -19.75
C TRP A 100 -15.19 1.84 -19.29
N PRO A 101 -16.21 0.97 -19.15
CA PRO A 101 -17.52 1.37 -18.64
C PRO A 101 -17.61 1.14 -17.13
N VAL A 102 -16.74 1.77 -16.34
CA VAL A 102 -16.69 1.58 -14.87
C VAL A 102 -17.23 2.79 -14.11
N THR A 103 -17.71 2.54 -12.90
CA THR A 103 -18.18 3.55 -11.94
C THR A 103 -17.44 3.39 -10.62
N ALA A 104 -17.59 4.33 -9.68
CA ALA A 104 -17.03 4.17 -8.32
C ALA A 104 -17.47 2.88 -7.62
N LYS A 105 -18.61 2.29 -8.00
CA LYS A 105 -19.09 1.00 -7.47
C LYS A 105 -18.18 -0.17 -7.85
N ASN A 106 -17.39 -0.04 -8.90
CA ASN A 106 -16.44 -1.05 -9.35
C ASN A 106 -15.06 -0.90 -8.69
N ILE A 107 -14.83 0.16 -7.91
CA ILE A 107 -13.53 0.49 -7.33
C ILE A 107 -13.60 0.34 -5.80
N GLY A 108 -12.67 -0.44 -5.24
CA GLY A 108 -12.45 -0.56 -3.80
C GLY A 108 -10.99 -0.24 -3.46
N ILE A 109 -10.77 0.46 -2.35
CA ILE A 109 -9.43 0.85 -1.89
C ILE A 109 -8.99 -0.06 -0.75
N THR A 110 -7.76 -0.57 -0.82
CA THR A 110 -7.16 -1.43 0.20
C THR A 110 -5.83 -0.86 0.66
N ASN A 111 -5.33 -1.36 1.80
CA ASN A 111 -4.01 -1.03 2.32
C ASN A 111 -2.93 -1.75 1.49
N GLY A 112 -2.72 -1.25 0.27
CA GLY A 112 -1.80 -1.83 -0.72
C GLY A 112 -2.34 -3.06 -1.43
N GLY A 113 -1.62 -3.46 -2.49
CA GLY A 113 -2.00 -4.58 -3.36
C GLY A 113 -1.97 -5.94 -2.66
N GLN A 114 -1.10 -6.13 -1.66
CA GLN A 114 -1.04 -7.38 -0.88
C GLN A 114 -2.37 -7.66 -0.16
N THR A 115 -2.95 -6.64 0.49
CA THR A 115 -4.26 -6.73 1.14
C THR A 115 -5.37 -7.03 0.13
N ALA A 116 -5.33 -6.44 -1.07
CA ALA A 116 -6.28 -6.74 -2.14
C ALA A 116 -6.22 -8.20 -2.56
N PHE A 117 -5.02 -8.73 -2.83
CA PHE A 117 -4.85 -10.15 -3.17
C PHE A 117 -5.31 -11.06 -2.05
N PHE A 118 -5.03 -10.71 -0.79
CA PHE A 118 -5.51 -11.48 0.35
C PHE A 118 -7.04 -11.60 0.35
N MET A 119 -7.77 -10.47 0.20
CA MET A 119 -9.23 -10.45 0.17
C MET A 119 -9.84 -11.16 -1.06
N LEU A 120 -9.13 -11.19 -2.18
CA LEU A 120 -9.62 -11.82 -3.41
C LEU A 120 -9.41 -13.33 -3.46
N LEU A 121 -8.35 -13.82 -2.79
CA LEU A 121 -7.85 -15.19 -2.98
C LEU A 121 -7.96 -16.07 -1.74
N ASN A 122 -8.38 -15.52 -0.59
CA ASN A 122 -8.63 -16.28 0.65
C ASN A 122 -10.10 -16.14 1.06
#